data_AF-A0A926VB88-F1
#
_entry.id   AF-A0A926VB88-F1
#
_cell.length_a   1.000
_cell.length_b   1.000
_cell.length_c   1.000
_cell.angle_alpha   90.00
_cell.angle_beta   90.00
_cell.angle_gamma   90.00
#
_symmetry.space_group_name_H-M   'P 1'
#
loop_
_entity.id
_entity.type
_entity.pdbx_description
1 polymer ?
#
loop_
_entity_poly.entity_id
_entity_poly.type
_entity_poly.pdbx_seq_one_letter_code
_entity_poly.pdbx_strand_id
1 'polypeptide(L)'
;MVNEGTPTFYRGGSNFEAKPNEVRIDPETNYVKPTHGISIHQDADRVRSFGGAYKIVFLPDTLKCVQRGRDRGHYEIVPREANLLTYKQYLDELRKIQAVLEEQ
;
A
#
# COMPACT_ATOMS: atom_id res chain seq x y z
N MET A 1 -13.63 -16.56 16.71
CA MET A 1 -13.03 -17.01 15.44
C MET A 1 -11.85 -16.09 15.17
N VAL A 2 -10.63 -16.58 15.33
CA VAL A 2 -9.44 -15.85 14.87
C VAL A 2 -9.37 -16.05 13.36
N ASN A 3 -9.42 -14.98 12.58
CA ASN A 3 -9.23 -15.07 11.13
C ASN A 3 -7.73 -15.34 10.88
N GLU A 4 -7.34 -16.61 10.96
CA GLU A 4 -6.07 -17.09 10.40
C GLU A 4 -6.20 -17.07 8.87
N GLY A 5 -5.53 -16.15 8.19
CA GLY A 5 -5.43 -16.20 6.73
C GLY A 5 -5.09 -14.91 6.00
N THR A 6 -5.30 -13.73 6.60
CA THR A 6 -4.93 -12.47 5.92
C THR A 6 -3.46 -12.15 6.22
N PRO A 7 -2.60 -12.02 5.19
CA PRO A 7 -1.21 -11.64 5.42
C PRO A 7 -1.13 -10.26 6.07
N THR A 8 -0.30 -10.15 7.11
CA THR A 8 0.04 -8.87 7.74
C THR A 8 0.98 -8.09 6.82
N PHE A 9 0.77 -6.78 6.71
CA PHE A 9 1.61 -5.88 5.94
C PHE A 9 2.10 -4.70 6.77
N TYR A 10 3.30 -4.25 6.43
CA TYR A 10 4.02 -3.18 7.10
C TYR A 10 4.46 -2.12 6.09
N ARG A 11 4.27 -0.85 6.46
CA ARG A 11 4.83 0.30 5.77
C ARG A 11 6.03 0.84 6.54
N GLY A 12 7.07 1.22 5.81
CA GLY A 12 8.17 1.99 6.37
C GLY A 12 7.73 3.44 6.62
N GLY A 13 7.72 3.86 7.88
CA GLY A 13 7.22 5.17 8.30
C GLY A 13 5.69 5.27 8.27
N SER A 14 5.15 6.38 8.82
CA SER A 14 3.70 6.61 8.94
C SER A 14 3.05 7.22 7.71
N ASN A 15 3.83 7.58 6.68
CA ASN A 15 3.31 8.28 5.50
C ASN A 15 2.91 7.29 4.39
N PHE A 16 1.63 7.34 4.03
CA PHE A 16 1.03 6.55 2.95
C PHE A 16 0.81 7.38 1.67
N GLU A 17 1.22 8.65 1.62
CA GLU A 17 1.12 9.44 0.40
C GLU A 17 2.09 8.94 -0.68
N ALA A 18 1.53 8.59 -1.84
CA ALA A 18 2.32 8.27 -3.03
C ALA A 18 2.99 9.52 -3.60
N LYS A 19 4.19 9.34 -4.14
CA LYS A 19 4.84 10.33 -5.01
C LYS A 19 4.45 10.08 -6.47
N PRO A 20 4.46 11.10 -7.34
CA PRO A 20 4.09 10.93 -8.75
C PRO A 20 4.91 9.87 -9.50
N ASN A 21 6.17 9.65 -9.11
CA ASN A 21 7.06 8.66 -9.72
C ASN A 21 6.89 7.24 -9.16
N GLU A 22 6.05 7.03 -8.14
CA GLU A 22 5.75 5.71 -7.57
C GLU A 22 4.51 5.07 -8.21
N VAL A 23 3.72 5.85 -8.94
CA VAL A 23 2.49 5.41 -9.61
C VAL A 23 2.62 5.48 -11.12
N ARG A 24 1.79 4.71 -11.84
CA ARG A 24 1.60 4.87 -13.28
C ARG A 24 0.22 5.42 -13.55
N ILE A 25 0.13 6.53 -14.25
CA ILE A 25 -1.15 7.12 -14.70
C ILE A 25 -1.37 6.72 -16.15
N ASP A 26 -2.58 6.29 -16.48
CA ASP A 26 -2.99 6.09 -17.86
C ASP A 26 -3.18 7.44 -18.57
N PRO A 27 -2.46 7.72 -19.67
CA PRO A 27 -2.58 9.01 -20.35
C PRO A 27 -3.92 9.20 -21.07
N GLU A 28 -4.65 8.12 -21.38
CA GLU A 28 -5.95 8.19 -22.07
C GLU A 28 -7.08 8.47 -21.08
N THR A 29 -7.03 7.85 -19.90
CA THR A 29 -8.13 7.92 -18.92
C THR A 29 -7.83 8.80 -17.70
N ASN A 30 -6.57 9.23 -17.51
CA ASN A 30 -6.08 9.96 -16.33
C ASN A 30 -6.28 9.21 -15.00
N TYR A 31 -6.35 7.88 -15.03
CA TYR A 31 -6.48 7.03 -13.84
C TYR A 31 -5.17 6.35 -13.46
N VAL A 32 -4.97 6.12 -12.17
CA VAL A 32 -3.84 5.35 -11.65
C VAL A 32 -4.04 3.87 -12.03
N LYS A 33 -3.02 3.29 -12.67
CA LYS A 33 -3.02 1.87 -13.05
C LYS A 33 -2.87 0.99 -11.80
N PRO A 34 -3.60 -0.14 -11.71
CA PRO A 34 -3.57 -1.05 -10.56
C PRO A 34 -2.30 -1.93 -10.54
N THR A 35 -1.13 -1.34 -10.82
CA THR A 35 0.13 -2.06 -11.05
C THR A 35 1.32 -1.51 -10.29
N HIS A 36 1.31 -0.20 -9.97
CA HIS A 36 2.40 0.48 -9.28
C HIS A 36 1.84 1.40 -8.21
N GLY A 37 2.42 1.36 -7.00
CA GLY A 37 2.01 2.22 -5.91
C GLY A 37 2.96 2.18 -4.73
N ILE A 38 2.42 2.38 -3.52
CA ILE A 38 3.27 2.54 -2.34
C ILE A 38 3.79 1.20 -1.83
N SER A 39 5.09 1.11 -1.57
CA SER A 39 5.73 -0.12 -1.12
C SER A 39 5.41 -0.47 0.33
N ILE A 40 5.07 -1.73 0.54
CA ILE A 40 4.81 -2.39 1.82
C ILE A 40 5.51 -3.76 1.83
N HIS A 41 5.68 -4.35 3.01
CA HIS A 41 6.31 -5.65 3.16
C HIS A 41 5.58 -6.55 4.16
N GLN A 42 5.71 -7.86 4.04
CA GLN A 42 5.16 -8.83 5.01
C GLN A 42 6.05 -9.05 6.25
N ASP A 43 7.22 -8.43 6.26
CA ASP A 43 8.25 -8.57 7.30
C ASP A 43 8.57 -7.15 7.78
N ALA A 44 8.33 -6.91 9.07
CA ALA A 44 8.52 -5.61 9.70
C ALA A 44 9.97 -5.15 9.66
N ASP A 45 10.94 -6.06 9.81
CA ASP A 45 12.36 -5.72 9.88
C ASP A 45 12.88 -5.23 8.53
N ARG A 46 12.26 -5.65 7.43
CA ARG A 46 12.57 -5.15 6.08
C ARG A 46 12.22 -3.69 5.87
N VAL A 47 11.28 -3.16 6.65
CA VAL A 47 10.82 -1.77 6.51
C VAL A 47 11.16 -0.87 7.69
N ARG A 48 11.61 -1.45 8.81
CA ARG A 48 11.89 -0.75 10.07
C ARG A 48 12.88 0.41 9.92
N SER A 49 13.87 0.27 9.04
CA SER A 49 14.88 1.30 8.78
C SER A 49 14.33 2.56 8.07
N PHE A 50 13.12 2.52 7.52
CA PHE A 50 12.49 3.65 6.82
C PHE A 50 11.60 4.51 7.74
N GLY A 51 11.98 4.64 9.02
CA GLY A 51 11.24 5.43 10.01
C GLY A 51 10.26 4.63 10.86
N GLY A 52 10.52 3.33 11.05
CA GLY A 52 9.69 2.41 11.83
C GLY A 52 8.82 1.49 10.97
N ALA A 53 8.42 0.36 11.52
CA ALA A 53 7.53 -0.60 10.86
C ALA A 53 6.08 -0.32 11.31
N TYR A 54 5.27 0.24 10.42
CA TYR A 54 3.87 0.55 10.69
C TYR A 54 2.99 -0.58 10.16
N LYS A 55 2.43 -1.38 11.07
CA LYS A 55 1.50 -2.47 10.77
C LYS A 55 0.17 -1.90 10.31
N ILE A 56 -0.26 -2.26 9.12
CA ILE A 56 -1.55 -1.84 8.57
C ILE A 56 -2.65 -2.62 9.28
N VAL A 57 -3.58 -1.88 9.89
CA VAL A 57 -4.75 -2.45 10.61
C VAL A 57 -6.07 -2.20 9.87
N PHE A 58 -6.08 -1.23 8.94
CA PHE A 58 -7.21 -0.96 8.07
C PHE A 58 -6.73 -0.53 6.68
N LEU A 59 -7.27 -1.18 5.65
CA LEU A 59 -7.08 -0.84 4.24
C LEU A 59 -8.46 -0.62 3.60
N PRO A 60 -8.73 0.53 2.96
CA PRO A 60 -9.98 0.76 2.23
C PRO A 60 -10.22 -0.26 1.12
N ASP A 61 -11.48 -0.66 0.90
CA ASP A 61 -11.87 -1.63 -0.13
C ASP A 61 -11.62 -1.15 -1.57
N THR A 62 -11.48 0.17 -1.75
CA THR A 62 -11.06 0.82 -3.01
C THR A 62 -9.62 0.48 -3.40
N LEU A 63 -8.82 0.01 -2.45
CA LEU A 63 -7.43 -0.36 -2.62
C LEU A 63 -7.23 -1.88 -2.51
N LYS A 64 -6.06 -2.33 -2.95
CA LYS A 64 -5.59 -3.71 -2.77
C LYS A 64 -4.07 -3.76 -2.71
N CYS A 65 -3.54 -4.86 -2.20
CA CYS A 65 -2.11 -5.16 -2.22
C CYS A 65 -1.78 -6.10 -3.38
N VAL A 66 -0.73 -5.80 -4.15
CA VAL A 66 -0.21 -6.67 -5.23
C VAL A 66 1.25 -7.01 -4.99
N GLN A 67 1.63 -8.27 -5.21
CA GLN A 67 3.03 -8.69 -5.05
C GLN A 67 3.89 -8.04 -6.13
N ARG A 68 5.09 -7.59 -5.75
CA ARG A 68 6.00 -6.89 -6.65
C ARG A 68 7.41 -7.47 -6.58
N GLY A 69 8.03 -7.65 -7.75
CA GLY A 69 9.44 -8.03 -7.85
C GLY A 69 9.69 -9.50 -7.53
N ARG A 70 10.96 -9.84 -7.24
CA ARG A 70 11.38 -11.22 -6.91
C ARG A 70 11.21 -11.55 -5.43
N ASP A 71 11.21 -10.53 -4.58
CA ASP A 71 10.97 -10.71 -3.15
C ASP A 71 9.50 -11.05 -2.94
N ARG A 72 9.24 -12.22 -2.38
CA ARG A 72 7.88 -12.71 -2.14
C ARG A 72 7.18 -11.93 -1.03
N GLY A 73 7.93 -11.23 -0.18
CA GLY A 73 7.38 -10.38 0.87
C GLY A 73 7.13 -8.94 0.44
N HIS A 74 7.62 -8.50 -0.73
CA HIS A 74 7.42 -7.14 -1.25
C HIS A 74 6.11 -7.01 -1.99
N TYR A 75 5.30 -6.05 -1.55
CA TYR A 75 4.00 -5.74 -2.12
C TYR A 75 3.87 -4.23 -2.33
N GLU A 76 2.92 -3.84 -3.16
CA GLU A 76 2.52 -2.45 -3.33
C GLU A 76 1.02 -2.31 -3.13
N ILE A 77 0.60 -1.20 -2.49
CA ILE A 77 -0.80 -0.82 -2.42
C ILE A 77 -1.15 -0.06 -3.70
N VAL A 78 -2.22 -0.46 -4.36
CA VAL A 78 -2.69 0.08 -5.64
C VAL A 78 -4.22 0.21 -5.63
N PRO A 79 -4.82 0.98 -6.57
CA PRO A 79 -6.26 0.94 -6.77
C PRO A 79 -6.74 -0.48 -7.11
N ARG A 80 -7.95 -0.84 -6.67
CA ARG A 80 -8.62 -2.06 -7.12
C ARG A 80 -9.14 -1.87 -8.55
N GLU A 81 -9.06 -2.90 -9.40
CA GLU A 81 -9.49 -2.81 -10.82
C GLU A 81 -10.93 -2.29 -10.99
N ALA A 82 -11.84 -2.68 -10.10
CA ALA A 82 -13.24 -2.25 -10.13
C ALA A 82 -13.43 -0.76 -9.76
N ASN A 83 -12.41 -0.12 -9.20
CA ASN A 83 -12.43 1.24 -8.67
C ASN A 83 -11.26 2.05 -9.24
N LEU A 84 -11.28 2.40 -10.53
CA LEU A 84 -10.27 3.26 -11.14
C LEU A 84 -10.30 4.66 -10.48
N LEU A 85 -9.17 5.07 -9.90
CA LEU A 85 -9.03 6.33 -9.17
C LEU A 85 -8.13 7.28 -9.97
N THR A 86 -8.49 8.56 -10.02
CA THR A 86 -7.53 9.61 -10.38
C THR A 86 -6.41 9.67 -9.34
N TYR A 87 -5.27 10.30 -9.65
CA TYR A 87 -4.18 10.44 -8.68
C TYR A 87 -4.63 11.10 -7.38
N LYS A 88 -5.47 12.15 -7.46
CA LYS A 88 -6.03 12.81 -6.28
C LYS A 88 -6.90 11.86 -5.45
N GLN A 89 -7.82 11.13 -6.09
CA GLN A 89 -8.68 10.17 -5.37
C GLN A 89 -7.85 9.05 -4.75
N TYR A 90 -6.81 8.58 -5.43
CA TYR A 90 -5.89 7.59 -4.89
C TYR A 90 -5.19 8.09 -3.63
N LEU A 91 -4.68 9.34 -3.62
CA LEU A 91 -4.13 9.95 -2.40
C LEU A 91 -5.18 10.09 -1.28
N ASP A 92 -6.41 10.45 -1.62
CA ASP A 92 -7.50 10.58 -0.65
C ASP A 92 -7.86 9.21 -0.02
N GLU A 93 -7.83 8.12 -0.79
CA GLU A 93 -8.00 6.76 -0.26
C GLU A 93 -6.80 6.31 0.58
N LEU A 94 -5.57 6.61 0.17
CA LEU A 94 -4.36 6.30 0.93
C LEU A 94 -4.37 6.94 2.32
N ARG A 95 -4.89 8.16 2.45
CA ARG A 95 -5.03 8.86 3.74
C ARG A 95 -6.03 8.21 4.71
N LYS A 96 -6.90 7.32 4.22
CA LYS A 96 -7.85 6.57 5.06
C LYS A 96 -7.20 5.33 5.69
N ILE A 97 -6.01 4.92 5.23
CA ILE A 97 -5.30 3.78 5.80
C ILE A 97 -4.99 4.05 7.27
N GLN A 98 -5.24 3.06 8.11
CA GLN A 98 -4.84 3.10 9.52
C GLN A 98 -3.72 2.08 9.74
N ALA A 99 -2.68 2.53 10.43
CA ALA A 99 -1.55 1.70 10.80
C ALA A 99 -1.06 2.06 12.19
N VAL A 100 -0.47 1.07 12.87
CA VAL A 100 0.10 1.21 14.20
C VAL A 100 1.60 0.91 14.16
N LEU A 101 2.40 1.69 14.87
CA LEU A 101 3.83 1.41 14.98
C LEU A 101 4.02 0.07 15.71
N GLU A 102 4.76 -0.85 15.09
CA GLU A 102 5.15 -2.11 15.71
C GLU A 102 6.45 -1.91 16.51
N GLU A 103 6.31 -1.96 17.83
CA GLU A 103 7.43 -1.97 18.76
C GLU A 103 8.26 -3.26 18.61
N GLN A 104 9.52 -3.21 19.03
CA GLN A 104 10.46 -4.35 18.93
C GLN A 104 10.22 -5.35 20.07
#